data_AF-Q39SM5-F1
#
_entry.id   AF-Q39SM5-F1
#
_cell.length_a   1.000
_cell.length_b   1.000
_cell.length_c   1.000
_cell.angle_alpha   90.00
_cell.angle_beta   90.00
_cell.angle_gamma   90.00
#
_symmetry.space_group_name_H-M   'P 1'
#
loop_
_entity.id
_entity.type
_entity.pdbx_description
1 polymer ?
#
loop_
_entity_poly.entity_id
_entity_poly.type
_entity_poly.pdbx_seq_one_letter_code
_entity_poly.pdbx_strand_id
1 'polypeptide(L)' 'MATWKCSTCGFTKEGRCKPQKCPQCQEKGNFEKQE' A
#
# COMPACT_ATOMS: atom_id res chain seq x y z
N MET A 1 9.28 -0.12 11.04
CA MET A 1 8.40 -0.76 10.03
C MET A 1 7.70 0.38 9.30
N ALA A 2 7.39 0.27 8.00
CA ALA A 2 6.73 1.34 7.26
C ALA A 2 5.26 0.97 7.04
N THR A 3 4.36 1.94 7.18
CA THR A 3 2.95 1.74 6.86
C THR A 3 2.75 2.12 5.40
N TRP A 4 2.06 1.28 4.64
CA TRP A 4 1.79 1.50 3.23
C TRP A 4 0.30 1.65 3.03
N LYS A 5 -0.16 2.83 2.66
CA LYS A 5 -1.57 3.10 2.36
C LYS A 5 -1.78 3.12 0.86
N CYS A 6 -2.76 2.38 0.39
CA CYS A 6 -3.18 2.44 -1.00
C CYS A 6 -3.96 3.73 -1.23
N SER A 7 -3.51 4.57 -2.15
CA SER A 7 -4.13 5.85 -2.49
C SER A 7 -5.47 5.65 -3.21
N THR A 8 -5.64 4.51 -3.91
CA THR A 8 -6.85 4.22 -4.70
C THR A 8 -8.02 3.75 -3.85
N CYS A 9 -7.79 2.85 -2.89
CA CYS A 9 -8.87 2.23 -2.09
C CYS A 9 -8.76 2.51 -0.58
N GLY A 10 -7.68 3.16 -0.13
CA GLY A 10 -7.43 3.41 1.29
C GLY A 10 -6.86 2.21 2.07
N PHE A 11 -6.62 1.06 1.42
CA PHE A 11 -6.09 -0.13 2.10
C PHE A 11 -4.70 0.10 2.69
N THR A 12 -4.56 -0.11 4.00
CA THR A 12 -3.28 0.05 4.72
C THR A 12 -2.64 -1.29 5.03
N LYS A 13 -1.32 -1.39 4.84
CA LYS A 13 -0.52 -2.55 5.21
C LYS A 13 0.81 -2.13 5.80
N GLU A 14 1.19 -2.72 6.91
CA GLU A 14 2.49 -2.51 7.54
C GLU A 14 3.53 -3.50 6.99
N GLY A 15 4.71 -2.99 6.65
CA GLY A 15 5.79 -3.82 6.11
C GLY A 15 7.06 -3.03 5.80
N ARG A 16 8.18 -3.74 5.66
CA ARG A 16 9.45 -3.10 5.29
C ARG A 16 9.49 -2.68 3.82
N CYS A 17 8.80 -3.42 2.95
CA CYS A 17 8.84 -3.22 1.51
C CYS A 17 7.51 -2.69 0.97
N LYS A 18 7.59 -1.80 -0.03
CA LYS A 18 6.42 -1.28 -0.75
C LYS A 18 5.67 -2.42 -1.44
N PRO A 19 4.36 -2.58 -1.21
CA PRO A 19 3.56 -3.56 -1.93
C PRO A 19 3.49 -3.17 -3.41
N GLN A 20 3.77 -4.11 -4.31
CA GLN A 20 3.62 -3.87 -5.76
C GLN A 20 2.18 -3.91 -6.22
N LYS A 21 1.32 -4.69 -5.55
CA LYS A 21 -0.07 -4.91 -5.95
C LYS A 21 -0.98 -4.83 -4.74
N CYS A 22 -2.09 -4.11 -4.88
CA CYS A 22 -3.08 -3.99 -3.82
C CYS A 22 -3.99 -5.22 -3.79
N PRO A 23 -4.17 -5.89 -2.64
CA PRO A 23 -5.09 -7.02 -2.56
C PRO A 23 -6.56 -6.62 -2.68
N GLN A 24 -6.90 -5.35 -2.39
CA GLN A 24 -8.29 -4.88 -2.37
C GLN A 24 -8.73 -4.41 -3.75
N CYS A 25 -8.01 -3.47 -4.37
CA CYS A 25 -8.36 -2.93 -5.68
C CYS A 25 -7.58 -3.53 -6.85
N GLN A 26 -6.65 -4.46 -6.61
CA GLN A 26 -5.80 -5.12 -7.63
C GLN A 26 -4.87 -4.19 -8.44
N GLU A 27 -4.91 -2.90 -8.17
CA GLU A 27 -4.03 -1.86 -8.71
C GLU A 27 -2.55 -2.09 -8.38
N LYS A 28 -1.67 -1.66 -9.28
CA LYS A 28 -0.23 -1.80 -9.12
C LYS A 28 0.41 -0.45 -8.77
N GLY A 29 1.35 -0.45 -7.82
CA GLY A 29 2.23 0.70 -7.54
C GLY A 29 1.62 1.87 -6.75
N ASN A 30 0.31 1.85 -6.47
CA ASN A 30 -0.45 2.95 -5.84
C ASN A 30 -0.40 2.93 -4.30
N PHE A 31 0.75 2.52 -3.72
CA PHE A 31 0.98 2.55 -2.28
C PHE A 31 1.89 3.70 -1.88
N GLU A 32 1.41 4.53 -0.98
CA GLU A 32 2.13 5.62 -0.35
C GLU A 32 2.62 5.19 1.04
N LYS A 33 3.82 5.64 1.41
CA LYS A 33 4.36 5.40 2.74
C LYS A 33 3.67 6.37 3.70
N GLN A 34 2.89 5.85 4.64
CA GLN A 34 2.51 6.57 5.84
C GLN A 34 3.62 6.39 6.88
N GLU A 35 4.17 7.52 7.32
CA GLU A 35 5.05 7.62 8.48
C GLU A 35 4.29 7.35 9.78
#